data_AF-A0A537FY73-F1
#
_entry.id   AF-A0A537FY73-F1
#
_cell.length_a   1.000
_cell.length_b   1.000
_cell.length_c   1.000
_cell.angle_alpha   90.00
_cell.angle_beta   90.00
_cell.angle_gamma   90.00
#
_symmetry.space_group_name_H-M   'P 1'
#
loop_
_entity.id
_entity.type
_entity.pdbx_description
1 polymer ?
#
loop_
_entity_poly.entity_id
_entity_poly.type
_entity_poly.pdbx_seq_one_letter_code
_entity_poly.pdbx_strand_id
1 'polypeptide(L)'
;MDRVWVRGKPSRKVIESGDVHYFYWKVETGLSYLTLSIRGRSQRVPISFVKTNDYEPIKRLNGVHASRFHYRFLTIFKKPVIVDGKPVARFLTKAHVPVFLSDLPKRVHIDFDLEELGFEETWCLPILVQLLKKNCWQEVKPNELNDYSVSNETVPNEAVFDPSKLRLVVEISQ
;
A
#
# COMPACT_ATOMS: atom_id res chain seq x y z
N MET A 1 -0.30 -18.47 3.74
CA MET A 1 -0.10 -17.37 2.77
C MET A 1 1.29 -17.43 2.15
N ASP A 2 1.46 -17.08 0.87
CA ASP A 2 2.79 -16.94 0.26
C ASP A 2 3.49 -15.70 0.80
N ARG A 3 4.75 -15.83 1.19
CA ARG A 3 5.59 -14.68 1.56
C ARG A 3 5.75 -13.73 0.38
N VAL A 4 5.98 -12.46 0.68
CA VAL A 4 6.25 -11.43 -0.33
C VAL A 4 7.72 -11.03 -0.28
N TRP A 5 8.27 -10.56 -1.39
CA TRP A 5 9.54 -9.84 -1.36
C TRP A 5 9.32 -8.40 -0.95
N VAL A 6 10.20 -7.85 -0.10
CA VAL A 6 10.18 -6.43 0.25
C VAL A 6 11.32 -5.71 -0.46
N ARG A 7 10.98 -4.77 -1.33
CA ARG A 7 11.94 -3.87 -1.98
C ARG A 7 12.22 -2.66 -1.10
N GLY A 8 13.51 -2.38 -0.86
CA GLY A 8 13.96 -1.22 -0.08
C GLY A 8 14.24 -1.54 1.38
N LYS A 9 14.14 -0.56 2.28
CA LYS A 9 14.43 -0.78 3.70
C LYS A 9 13.47 -1.84 4.28
N PRO A 10 13.94 -2.81 5.06
CA PRO A 10 13.07 -3.78 5.70
C PRO A 10 12.23 -3.11 6.80
N SER A 11 11.00 -3.60 6.99
CA SER A 11 10.20 -3.29 8.17
C SER A 11 10.94 -3.75 9.43
N ARG A 12 10.69 -3.12 10.58
CA ARG A 12 11.37 -3.50 11.82
C ARG A 12 10.94 -4.86 12.35
N LYS A 13 9.71 -5.26 12.05
CA LYS A 13 9.08 -6.47 12.55
C LYS A 13 7.94 -6.86 11.63
N VAL A 14 7.75 -8.16 11.43
CA VAL A 14 6.60 -8.71 10.70
C VAL A 14 5.87 -9.70 11.62
N ILE A 15 4.54 -9.62 11.64
CA ILE A 15 3.67 -10.58 12.33
C ILE A 15 2.77 -11.24 11.30
N GLU A 16 2.55 -12.55 11.44
CA GLU A 16 1.57 -13.30 10.64
C GLU A 16 0.34 -13.60 11.49
N SER A 17 -0.85 -13.33 10.97
CA SER A 17 -2.11 -13.77 11.59
C SER A 17 -3.12 -14.15 10.50
N GLY A 18 -3.46 -15.45 10.43
CA GLY A 18 -4.23 -16.02 9.33
C GLY A 18 -3.52 -15.83 7.99
N ASP A 19 -4.22 -15.23 7.02
CA ASP A 19 -3.69 -14.91 5.69
C ASP A 19 -3.25 -13.45 5.54
N VAL A 20 -2.75 -12.84 6.62
CA VAL A 20 -2.30 -11.44 6.64
C VAL A 20 -0.89 -11.33 7.23
N HIS A 21 -0.01 -10.68 6.48
CA HIS A 21 1.28 -10.19 6.97
C HIS A 21 1.15 -8.75 7.44
N TYR A 22 1.53 -8.48 8.68
CA TYR A 22 1.52 -7.14 9.28
C TYR A 22 2.95 -6.61 9.40
N PHE A 23 3.29 -5.62 8.58
CA PHE A 23 4.63 -5.02 8.57
C PHE A 23 4.66 -3.81 9.50
N TYR A 24 5.45 -3.89 10.56
CA TYR A 24 5.59 -2.81 11.54
C TYR A 24 6.58 -1.75 11.07
N TRP A 25 6.11 -0.51 11.00
CA TRP A 25 6.90 0.67 10.67
C TRP A 25 6.85 1.68 11.82
N LYS A 26 8.03 2.06 12.32
CA LYS A 26 8.13 3.12 13.33
C LYS A 26 7.70 4.44 12.71
N VAL A 27 7.02 5.30 13.49
CA VAL A 27 6.64 6.67 13.10
C VAL A 27 7.83 7.36 12.43
N GLU A 28 7.63 7.75 11.17
CA GLU A 28 8.40 8.77 10.52
C GLU A 28 7.43 9.91 10.22
N THR A 29 7.48 11.00 10.98
CA THR A 29 6.79 12.23 10.59
C THR A 29 7.41 12.72 9.29
N GLY A 30 6.69 12.53 8.19
CA GLY A 30 7.17 12.85 6.87
C GLY A 30 6.36 13.98 6.26
N LEU A 31 6.98 15.13 6.02
CA LEU A 31 6.49 16.02 4.98
C LEU A 31 6.77 15.34 3.62
N SER A 32 5.71 15.10 2.87
CA SER A 32 5.77 14.75 1.45
C SER A 32 5.19 15.91 0.63
N TYR A 33 5.30 15.82 -0.68
CA TYR A 33 4.73 16.82 -1.58
C TYR A 33 3.92 16.10 -2.66
N LEU A 34 2.67 16.50 -2.81
CA LEU A 34 1.84 16.12 -3.94
C LEU A 34 2.10 17.12 -5.07
N THR A 35 2.42 16.63 -6.26
CA THR A 35 2.41 17.48 -7.46
C THR A 35 1.04 17.39 -8.11
N LEU A 36 0.28 18.48 -8.04
CA LEU A 36 -0.99 18.63 -8.75
C LEU A 36 -0.73 19.28 -10.11
N SER A 37 -1.07 18.59 -11.19
CA SER A 37 -1.00 19.16 -12.54
C SER A 37 -2.41 19.55 -13.01
N ILE A 38 -2.71 20.84 -13.02
CA ILE A 38 -3.99 21.40 -13.45
C ILE A 38 -3.76 22.26 -14.69
N ARG A 39 -4.39 21.89 -15.82
CA ARG A 39 -4.28 22.60 -17.12
C ARG A 39 -2.82 22.87 -17.54
N GLY A 40 -1.95 21.88 -17.40
CA GLY A 40 -0.53 21.97 -17.76
C GLY A 40 0.36 22.70 -16.75
N ARG A 41 -0.20 23.29 -15.67
CA ARG A 41 0.59 23.87 -14.58
C ARG A 41 0.74 22.88 -13.45
N SER A 42 1.97 22.67 -12.99
CA SER A 42 2.29 21.77 -11.87
C SER A 42 2.53 22.57 -10.60
N GLN A 43 1.74 22.30 -9.56
CA GLN A 43 1.89 22.90 -8.24
C GLN A 43 2.26 21.82 -7.23
N ARG A 44 3.28 22.09 -6.41
CA ARG A 44 3.63 21.23 -5.28
C ARG A 44 2.87 21.65 -4.05
N VAL A 45 2.02 20.77 -3.55
CA VAL A 45 1.27 20.96 -2.30
C VAL A 45 1.93 20.11 -1.22
N PRO A 46 2.33 20.69 -0.08
CA PRO A 46 2.83 19.90 1.03
C PRO A 46 1.71 19.02 1.56
N ILE A 47 1.98 17.73 1.72
CA ILE A 47 1.08 16.78 2.35
C ILE A 47 1.81 16.23 3.57
N SER A 48 1.21 16.40 4.74
CA SER A 48 1.69 15.81 5.99
C SER A 48 0.86 14.56 6.25
N PHE A 49 1.53 13.42 6.39
CA PHE A 49 0.89 12.23 6.91
C PHE A 49 1.43 12.02 8.33
N VAL A 50 0.64 12.43 9.32
CA VAL A 50 0.93 12.06 10.71
C VAL A 50 0.33 10.69 10.92
N LYS A 51 1.15 9.65 10.76
CA LYS A 51 0.76 8.30 11.15
C LYS A 51 1.56 7.91 12.38
N THR A 52 0.86 7.68 13.49
CA THR A 52 1.40 6.97 14.66
C THR A 52 1.86 5.57 14.24
N ASN A 53 2.73 4.91 15.01
CA ASN A 53 3.32 3.62 14.61
C ASN A 53 2.20 2.70 14.10
N ASP A 54 2.36 2.15 12.90
CA ASP A 54 1.30 1.35 12.28
C ASP A 54 1.86 0.03 11.75
N TYR A 55 0.96 -0.93 11.71
CA TYR A 55 1.13 -2.22 11.07
C TYR A 55 0.46 -2.12 9.71
N GLU A 56 1.28 -2.21 8.66
CA GLU A 56 0.80 -2.14 7.30
C GLU A 56 0.47 -3.55 6.79
N PRO A 57 -0.82 -3.86 6.57
CA PRO A 57 -1.25 -5.20 6.27
C PRO A 57 -1.11 -5.50 4.77
N ILE A 58 -0.65 -6.70 4.48
CA ILE A 58 -0.72 -7.33 3.16
C ILE A 58 -1.50 -8.62 3.32
N LYS A 59 -2.57 -8.79 2.55
CA LYS A 59 -3.47 -9.95 2.58
C LYS A 59 -3.55 -10.61 1.21
N ARG A 60 -3.69 -11.94 1.17
CA ARG A 60 -4.09 -12.67 -0.05
C ARG A 60 -5.60 -12.91 -0.02
N LEU A 61 -6.30 -12.54 -1.09
CA LEU A 61 -7.76 -12.71 -1.25
C LEU A 61 -8.01 -13.46 -2.55
N ASN A 62 -8.46 -14.72 -2.51
CA ASN A 62 -8.89 -15.47 -3.71
C ASN A 62 -7.92 -15.38 -4.92
N GLY A 63 -6.61 -15.45 -4.67
CA GLY A 63 -5.58 -15.37 -5.71
C GLY A 63 -5.11 -13.94 -6.07
N VAL A 64 -5.77 -12.89 -5.57
CA VAL A 64 -5.30 -11.50 -5.68
C VAL A 64 -4.62 -11.02 -4.40
N HIS A 65 -3.77 -10.01 -4.53
CA HIS A 65 -3.05 -9.43 -3.40
C HIS A 65 -3.70 -8.11 -3.00
N ALA A 66 -3.87 -7.90 -1.70
CA ALA A 66 -4.51 -6.71 -1.17
C ALA A 66 -3.63 -6.03 -0.12
N SER A 67 -3.71 -4.71 -0.09
CA SER A 67 -3.14 -3.90 0.97
C SER A 67 -4.13 -2.82 1.43
N ARG A 68 -3.73 -2.07 2.46
CA ARG A 68 -4.50 -0.97 3.03
C ARG A 68 -3.79 0.35 2.79
N PHE A 69 -4.55 1.39 2.45
CA PHE A 69 -4.09 2.78 2.49
C PHE A 69 -4.89 3.57 3.54
N HIS A 70 -4.19 4.30 4.40
CA HIS A 70 -4.80 5.22 5.40
C HIS A 70 -5.95 4.66 6.25
N TYR A 71 -5.97 3.35 6.53
CA TYR A 71 -7.06 2.68 7.26
C TYR A 71 -8.45 2.72 6.57
N ARG A 72 -8.54 3.21 5.33
CA ARG A 72 -9.83 3.50 4.66
C ARG A 72 -10.00 2.86 3.30
N PHE A 73 -8.91 2.66 2.58
CA PHE A 73 -8.95 2.14 1.22
C PHE A 73 -8.38 0.73 1.19
N LEU A 74 -9.17 -0.21 0.68
CA LEU A 74 -8.70 -1.51 0.23
C LEU A 74 -8.07 -1.32 -1.14
N THR A 75 -6.80 -1.69 -1.30
CA THR A 75 -6.14 -1.66 -2.61
C THR A 75 -5.87 -3.09 -3.06
N ILE A 76 -6.42 -3.47 -4.21
CA ILE A 76 -6.29 -4.81 -4.81
C ILE A 76 -5.32 -4.74 -6.00
N PHE A 77 -4.39 -5.69 -6.04
CA PHE A 77 -3.36 -5.83 -7.06
C PHE A 77 -3.55 -7.18 -7.76
N LYS A 78 -4.07 -7.14 -8.99
CA LYS A 78 -4.46 -8.36 -9.73
C LYS A 78 -3.28 -9.13 -10.34
N LYS A 79 -2.22 -8.42 -10.72
CA LYS A 79 -1.05 -8.98 -11.42
C LYS A 79 0.25 -8.33 -10.93
N PRO A 80 0.70 -8.66 -9.71
CA PRO A 80 1.99 -8.17 -9.24
C PRO A 80 3.14 -8.86 -9.96
N VAL A 81 4.31 -8.21 -10.01
CA VAL A 81 5.56 -8.84 -10.42
C VAL A 81 5.89 -9.96 -9.45
N ILE A 82 6.21 -11.14 -10.00
CA ILE A 82 6.59 -12.33 -9.25
C ILE A 82 8.08 -12.60 -9.46
N VAL A 83 8.82 -12.81 -8.37
CA VAL A 83 10.24 -13.22 -8.37
C VAL A 83 10.36 -14.43 -7.46
N ASP A 84 10.90 -15.54 -7.98
CA ASP A 84 11.04 -16.81 -7.25
C ASP A 84 9.72 -17.27 -6.58
N GLY A 85 8.60 -17.12 -7.28
CA GLY A 85 7.27 -17.49 -6.80
C GLY A 85 6.65 -16.54 -5.78
N LYS A 86 7.35 -15.47 -5.36
CA LYS A 86 6.85 -14.48 -4.40
C LYS A 86 6.54 -13.14 -5.08
N PRO A 87 5.41 -12.50 -4.78
CA PRO A 87 5.09 -11.17 -5.29
C PRO A 87 5.99 -10.11 -4.64
N VAL A 88 6.27 -9.03 -5.36
CA VAL A 88 7.17 -7.96 -4.88
C VAL A 88 6.37 -6.77 -4.37
N ALA A 89 6.51 -6.47 -3.08
CA ALA A 89 5.95 -5.31 -2.42
C ALA A 89 7.02 -4.24 -2.16
N ARG A 90 6.62 -2.98 -2.25
CA ARG A 90 7.41 -1.82 -1.84
C ARG A 90 6.61 -1.01 -0.84
N PHE A 91 7.26 -0.56 0.23
CA PHE A 91 6.65 0.40 1.14
C PHE A 91 6.98 1.81 0.69
N LEU A 92 5.93 2.60 0.46
CA LEU A 92 6.10 4.02 0.17
C LEU A 92 6.50 4.74 1.45
N THR A 93 7.80 5.04 1.59
CA THR A 93 8.34 5.79 2.73
C THR A 93 7.57 7.09 2.92
N LYS A 94 7.29 7.45 4.19
CA LYS A 94 6.41 8.57 4.62
C LYS A 94 4.89 8.39 4.41
N ALA A 95 4.47 7.52 3.49
CA ALA A 95 3.05 7.17 3.35
C ALA A 95 2.70 5.87 4.09
N HIS A 96 3.71 5.03 4.36
CA HIS A 96 3.59 3.71 4.99
C HIS A 96 2.50 2.89 4.29
N VAL A 97 2.63 2.73 2.98
CA VAL A 97 1.64 1.99 2.19
C VAL A 97 2.37 0.89 1.46
N PRO A 98 2.00 -0.39 1.68
CA PRO A 98 2.49 -1.46 0.85
C PRO A 98 1.84 -1.34 -0.53
N VAL A 99 2.67 -1.22 -1.56
CA VAL A 99 2.25 -1.30 -2.96
C VAL A 99 2.94 -2.48 -3.62
N PHE A 100 2.18 -3.31 -4.33
CA PHE A 100 2.80 -4.33 -5.17
C PHE A 100 3.29 -3.71 -6.48
N LEU A 101 4.47 -4.14 -6.90
CA LEU A 101 5.09 -3.69 -8.14
C LEU A 101 4.49 -4.42 -9.34
N SER A 102 4.53 -3.75 -10.49
CA SER A 102 3.92 -4.13 -11.77
C SER A 102 4.86 -3.72 -12.91
N ASP A 103 4.94 -4.55 -13.94
CA ASP A 103 5.79 -4.40 -15.13
C ASP A 103 5.06 -3.84 -16.37
N LEU A 104 3.71 -3.80 -16.37
CA LEU A 104 2.86 -3.37 -17.49
C LEU A 104 2.23 -1.96 -17.34
N PRO A 105 1.91 -1.24 -18.45
CA PRO A 105 1.27 0.08 -18.50
C PRO A 105 -0.19 0.17 -17.89
N LYS A 106 -0.72 1.40 -17.59
CA LYS A 106 -1.49 1.72 -16.32
C LYS A 106 -2.94 1.75 -16.64
N ARG A 107 -3.68 0.91 -15.94
CA ARG A 107 -5.09 1.16 -15.67
C ARG A 107 -5.33 1.02 -14.18
N VAL A 108 -5.28 2.16 -13.49
CA VAL A 108 -5.81 2.22 -12.12
C VAL A 108 -7.31 2.37 -12.28
N HIS A 109 -8.03 1.30 -11.97
CA HIS A 109 -9.47 1.30 -11.89
C HIS A 109 -9.87 1.59 -10.44
N ILE A 110 -10.91 2.39 -10.23
CA ILE A 110 -11.32 2.78 -8.89
C ILE A 110 -12.83 2.64 -8.86
N ASP A 111 -13.32 1.71 -8.06
CA ASP A 111 -14.74 1.52 -7.82
C ASP A 111 -15.10 2.06 -6.45
N PHE A 112 -16.03 3.00 -6.43
CA PHE A 112 -16.52 3.59 -5.19
C PHE A 112 -17.94 4.11 -5.35
N ASP A 113 -18.67 4.06 -4.24
CA ASP A 113 -19.93 4.76 -4.11
C ASP A 113 -19.65 6.19 -3.62
N LEU A 114 -20.18 7.19 -4.35
CA LEU A 114 -20.07 8.59 -3.99
C LEU A 114 -20.79 8.89 -2.66
N GLU A 115 -21.86 8.16 -2.33
CA GLU A 115 -22.61 8.34 -1.09
C GLU A 115 -21.84 7.81 0.14
N GLU A 116 -20.88 6.91 -0.08
CA GLU A 116 -20.04 6.34 0.97
C GLU A 116 -18.76 7.15 1.24
N LEU A 117 -18.44 8.12 0.37
CA LEU A 117 -17.27 8.98 0.50
C LEU A 117 -17.50 10.10 1.52
N GLY A 118 -16.82 9.99 2.66
CA GLY A 118 -16.66 11.12 3.58
C GLY A 118 -15.72 12.19 3.02
N PHE A 119 -15.65 13.32 3.73
CA PHE A 119 -14.75 14.43 3.40
C PHE A 119 -13.29 13.97 3.31
N GLU A 120 -12.83 13.20 4.30
CA GLU A 120 -11.45 12.70 4.37
C GLU A 120 -11.12 11.75 3.22
N GLU A 121 -12.03 10.83 2.87
CA GLU A 121 -11.85 9.90 1.76
C GLU A 121 -11.78 10.63 0.42
N THR A 122 -12.62 11.64 0.22
CA THR A 122 -12.63 12.48 -0.98
C THR A 122 -11.28 13.20 -1.18
N TRP A 123 -10.68 13.68 -0.09
CA TRP A 123 -9.36 14.34 -0.14
C TRP A 123 -8.19 13.37 -0.30
N CYS A 124 -8.28 12.18 0.29
CA CYS A 124 -7.22 11.18 0.25
C CYS A 124 -7.17 10.40 -1.08
N LEU A 125 -8.29 10.26 -1.79
CA LEU A 125 -8.36 9.48 -3.03
C LEU A 125 -7.41 9.99 -4.12
N PRO A 126 -7.37 11.30 -4.48
CA PRO A 126 -6.41 11.81 -5.47
C PRO A 126 -4.95 11.56 -5.08
N ILE A 127 -4.63 11.64 -3.79
CA ILE A 127 -3.29 11.37 -3.26
C ILE A 127 -2.92 9.91 -3.50
N LEU A 128 -3.80 8.98 -3.11
CA LEU A 128 -3.60 7.54 -3.32
C LEU A 128 -3.38 7.25 -4.81
N VAL A 129 -4.21 7.78 -5.69
CA VAL A 129 -4.08 7.58 -7.14
C VAL A 129 -2.73 8.06 -7.66
N GLN A 130 -2.26 9.22 -7.22
CA GLN A 130 -0.94 9.74 -7.63
C GLN A 130 0.21 8.87 -7.08
N LEU A 131 0.10 8.41 -5.84
CA LEU A 131 1.08 7.51 -5.23
C LEU A 131 1.14 6.16 -5.95
N LEU A 132 -0.01 5.57 -6.27
CA LEU A 132 -0.07 4.32 -7.04
C LEU A 132 0.47 4.52 -8.45
N LYS A 133 0.09 5.61 -9.11
CA LYS A 133 0.64 5.96 -10.43
C LYS A 133 2.16 6.11 -10.34
N LYS A 134 2.74 6.86 -9.43
CA LYS A 134 4.20 6.98 -9.37
C LYS A 134 4.91 5.69 -8.93
N ASN A 135 4.26 4.98 -8.01
CA ASN A 135 4.72 3.86 -7.19
C ASN A 135 4.83 2.49 -7.89
N CYS A 136 3.78 2.11 -8.58
CA CYS A 136 3.57 0.69 -8.92
C CYS A 136 4.45 0.21 -10.08
N TRP A 137 5.09 1.11 -10.83
CA TRP A 137 5.86 0.73 -12.02
C TRP A 137 7.30 1.04 -11.93
N GLN A 138 8.05 0.00 -11.67
CA GLN A 138 9.47 0.09 -11.58
C GLN A 138 10.00 -1.27 -11.96
N GLU A 139 11.10 -1.25 -12.71
CA GLU A 139 11.93 -2.43 -12.86
C GLU A 139 12.32 -2.95 -11.46
N VAL A 140 12.24 -4.28 -11.31
CA VAL A 140 12.62 -4.98 -10.10
C VAL A 140 13.98 -5.60 -10.31
N LYS A 141 14.94 -5.22 -9.47
CA LYS A 141 16.27 -5.82 -9.45
C LYS A 141 16.37 -6.79 -8.28
N PRO A 142 16.76 -8.07 -8.50
CA PRO A 142 16.79 -9.08 -7.44
C PRO A 142 17.64 -8.69 -6.22
N ASN A 143 18.74 -7.95 -6.43
CA ASN A 143 19.63 -7.49 -5.37
C ASN A 143 19.03 -6.38 -4.47
N GLU A 144 17.84 -5.85 -4.79
CA GLU A 144 17.11 -4.88 -3.97
C GLU A 144 16.00 -5.52 -3.11
N LEU A 145 15.84 -6.85 -3.20
CA LEU A 145 14.81 -7.61 -2.53
C LEU A 145 15.31 -8.16 -1.20
N ASN A 146 14.49 -7.99 -0.15
CA ASN A 146 14.78 -8.48 1.18
C ASN A 146 13.70 -9.50 1.58
N ASP A 147 14.16 -10.61 2.16
CA ASP A 147 13.27 -11.51 2.92
C ASP A 147 13.08 -10.94 4.33
N TYR A 148 12.19 -11.54 5.10
CA TYR A 148 11.93 -11.17 6.47
C TYR A 148 11.67 -12.39 7.36
N SER A 149 12.03 -12.24 8.64
CA SER A 149 11.63 -13.17 9.69
C SER A 149 10.31 -12.74 10.32
N VAL A 150 9.54 -13.72 10.78
CA VAL A 150 8.22 -13.53 11.41
C VAL A 150 8.40 -13.59 12.92
N SER A 151 7.79 -12.65 13.64
CA SER A 151 7.74 -12.64 15.10
C SER A 151 6.50 -13.40 15.61
N ASN A 152 6.65 -14.16 16.70
CA ASN A 152 5.58 -14.90 17.38
C ASN A 152 4.75 -14.01 18.33
N GLU A 153 4.39 -12.80 17.89
CA GLU A 153 3.67 -11.83 18.71
C GLU A 153 2.23 -11.68 18.25
N THR A 154 1.34 -11.23 19.16
CA THR A 154 -0.05 -10.95 18.82
C THR A 154 -0.16 -9.61 18.10
N VAL A 155 -1.00 -9.55 17.06
CA VAL A 155 -1.34 -8.31 16.36
C VAL A 155 -2.23 -7.45 17.29
N PRO A 156 -1.93 -6.16 17.50
CA PRO A 156 -2.81 -5.28 18.27
C PRO A 156 -4.21 -5.18 17.64
N ASN A 157 -5.26 -5.11 18.46
CA ASN A 157 -6.65 -5.13 18.00
C ASN A 157 -6.97 -4.00 17.00
N GLU A 158 -6.39 -2.82 17.21
CA GLU A 158 -6.53 -1.65 16.35
C GLU A 158 -5.85 -1.82 14.97
N ALA A 159 -4.86 -2.70 14.89
CA ALA A 159 -4.11 -2.98 13.67
C ALA A 159 -4.74 -4.08 12.80
N VAL A 160 -5.66 -4.88 13.36
CA VAL A 160 -6.29 -6.00 12.67
C VAL A 160 -6.91 -5.55 11.35
N PHE A 161 -6.62 -6.29 10.28
CA PHE A 161 -7.16 -6.03 8.96
C PHE A 161 -8.64 -6.41 8.93
N ASP A 162 -9.50 -5.39 8.94
CA ASP A 162 -10.94 -5.53 8.92
C ASP A 162 -11.49 -4.92 7.61
N PRO A 163 -11.88 -5.75 6.63
CA PRO A 163 -12.45 -5.28 5.37
C PRO A 163 -13.70 -4.43 5.55
N SER A 164 -14.49 -4.62 6.62
CA SER A 164 -15.73 -3.87 6.84
C SER A 164 -15.47 -2.38 7.15
N LYS A 165 -14.26 -2.04 7.58
CA LYS A 165 -13.82 -0.65 7.80
C LYS A 165 -13.30 0.02 6.53
N LEU A 166 -13.11 -0.74 5.46
CA LEU A 166 -12.58 -0.25 4.19
C LEU A 166 -13.74 0.15 3.30
N ARG A 167 -13.91 1.46 3.12
CA ARG A 167 -15.07 2.07 2.44
C ARG A 167 -14.88 2.21 0.94
N LEU A 168 -13.67 1.96 0.44
CA LEU A 168 -13.36 2.12 -0.96
C LEU A 168 -12.42 1.02 -1.45
N VAL A 169 -12.74 0.47 -2.62
CA VAL A 169 -11.93 -0.55 -3.29
C VAL A 169 -11.22 0.07 -4.49
N VAL A 170 -9.89 0.16 -4.40
CA VAL A 170 -9.05 0.56 -5.53
C VAL A 170 -8.52 -0.70 -6.19
N GLU A 171 -8.88 -0.92 -7.45
CA GLU A 171 -8.38 -2.05 -8.23
C GLU A 171 -7.28 -1.62 -9.20
N ILE A 172 -6.11 -2.22 -9.03
CA ILE A 172 -5.00 -2.02 -9.97
C ILE A 172 -5.02 -3.20 -10.92
N SER A 173 -5.58 -2.95 -12.11
CA SER A 173 -5.64 -3.89 -13.22
C SER A 173 -4.57 -3.54 -14.27
N GLN A 174 -3.90 -4.57 -14.80
CA GLN A 174 -3.11 -4.46 -16.02
C GLN A 174 -3.94 -4.97 -17.19
#